data_AF-A0A369RKX4-F1
#
_entry.id   AF-A0A369RKX4-F1
#
_cell.length_a   1.000
_cell.length_b   1.000
_cell.length_c   1.000
_cell.angle_alpha   90.00
_cell.angle_beta   90.00
_cell.angle_gamma   90.00
#
_symmetry.space_group_name_H-M   'P 1'
#
loop_
_entity.id
_entity.type
_entity.pdbx_description
1 polymer ?
#
loop_
_entity_poly.entity_id
_entity_poly.type
_entity_poly.pdbx_seq_one_letter_code
_entity_poly.pdbx_strand_id
1 'polypeptide(L)'
;MRCGKPIHLPQRIFDTAYSIVAQYQTEYRGIVQYYKMAYNLHTLSYLKYVMEVSLVKTLASKYKTTCRKIYRKFGAMIENDEGEKRKVIQIRVDRLPSKIPLITHFGAVSLK
;
A
#
# COMPACT_ATOMS: atom_id res chain seq x y z
N MET A 1 5.61 -6.06 14.46
CA MET A 1 6.16 -7.31 13.88
C MET A 1 6.07 -8.41 14.92
N ARG A 2 5.97 -9.68 14.53
CA ARG A 2 6.05 -10.83 15.47
C ARG A 2 7.08 -11.81 14.91
N CYS A 3 8.11 -12.13 15.69
CA CYS A 3 9.24 -12.98 15.28
C CYS A 3 9.87 -12.56 13.94
N GLY A 4 10.16 -11.26 13.77
CA GLY A 4 10.77 -10.71 12.53
C GLY A 4 9.85 -10.66 11.32
N LYS A 5 8.61 -11.15 11.40
CA LYS A 5 7.65 -11.16 10.29
C LYS A 5 6.70 -9.95 10.38
N PRO A 6 6.36 -9.29 9.25
CA PRO A 6 5.32 -8.28 9.22
C PRO A 6 3.97 -8.89 9.63
N ILE A 7 3.24 -8.19 10.49
CA ILE A 7 1.91 -8.59 10.98
C ILE A 7 0.86 -7.59 10.51
N HIS A 8 -0.42 -7.99 10.54
CA HIS A 8 -1.50 -7.05 10.34
C HIS A 8 -1.50 -6.01 11.48
N LEU A 9 -1.93 -4.78 11.18
CA LEU A 9 -2.12 -3.73 12.17
C LEU A 9 -3.58 -3.78 12.66
N PRO A 10 -3.87 -4.33 13.86
CA PRO A 10 -5.24 -4.54 14.31
C PRO A 10 -6.00 -3.22 14.47
N GLN A 11 -5.31 -2.11 14.77
CA GLN A 11 -5.92 -0.79 14.92
C GLN A 11 -6.63 -0.32 13.64
N ARG A 12 -6.12 -0.72 12.47
CA ARG A 12 -6.63 -0.29 11.15
C ARG A 12 -7.75 -1.17 10.61
N ILE A 13 -8.12 -2.26 11.29
CA ILE A 13 -9.13 -3.21 10.77
C ILE A 13 -10.52 -2.56 10.69
N PHE A 14 -10.81 -1.60 11.57
CA PHE A 14 -12.10 -0.91 11.63
C PHE A 14 -12.28 0.10 10.50
N ASP A 15 -11.19 0.69 10.00
CA ASP A 15 -11.22 1.69 8.93
C ASP A 15 -11.62 1.12 7.57
N THR A 16 -12.09 1.97 6.65
CA THR A 16 -12.41 1.55 5.29
C THR A 16 -11.15 1.09 4.54
N ALA A 17 -11.26 0.14 3.61
CA ALA A 17 -10.09 -0.33 2.84
C ALA A 17 -9.39 0.82 2.09
N TYR A 18 -10.14 1.83 1.66
CA TYR A 18 -9.60 3.06 1.11
C TYR A 18 -8.71 3.79 2.12
N SER A 19 -9.23 4.06 3.32
CA SER A 19 -8.49 4.76 4.38
C SER A 19 -7.25 3.98 4.81
N ILE A 20 -7.34 2.66 4.95
CA ILE A 20 -6.20 1.78 5.26
C ILE A 20 -5.09 1.97 4.22
N VAL A 21 -5.39 1.79 2.92
CA VAL A 21 -4.38 1.89 1.86
C VAL A 21 -3.81 3.30 1.78
N ALA A 22 -4.66 4.33 1.91
CA ALA A 22 -4.23 5.73 1.90
C ALA A 22 -3.26 6.04 3.04
N GLN A 23 -3.51 5.53 4.25
CA GLN A 23 -2.64 5.74 5.39
C GLN A 23 -1.27 5.08 5.20
N TYR A 24 -1.23 3.82 4.74
CA TYR A 24 0.03 3.14 4.43
C TYR A 24 0.82 3.88 3.34
N GLN A 25 0.15 4.42 2.32
CA GLN A 25 0.79 5.18 1.25
C GLN A 25 1.39 6.49 1.76
N THR A 26 0.66 7.24 2.60
CA THR A 26 1.15 8.50 3.18
C THR A 26 2.33 8.26 4.11
N GLU A 27 2.29 7.23 4.96
CA GLU A 27 3.39 6.86 5.85
C GLU A 27 4.64 6.49 5.06
N TYR A 28 4.50 5.63 4.04
CA TYR A 28 5.62 5.23 3.20
C TYR A 28 6.19 6.42 2.43
N ARG A 29 5.34 7.26 1.84
CA ARG A 29 5.76 8.48 1.15
C ARG A 29 6.53 9.42 2.07
N GLY A 30 6.07 9.62 3.30
CA GLY A 30 6.76 10.47 4.28
C GLY A 30 8.15 9.96 4.64
N ILE A 31 8.28 8.65 4.91
CA ILE A 31 9.57 8.03 5.21
C ILE A 31 10.50 8.10 4.00
N VAL A 32 10.01 7.74 2.81
CA VAL A 32 10.81 7.83 1.58
C VAL A 32 11.26 9.27 1.36
N GLN A 33 10.38 10.27 1.48
CA GLN A 33 10.74 11.67 1.28
C GLN A 33 11.83 12.13 2.26
N TYR A 34 11.76 11.73 3.53
CA TYR A 34 12.77 12.07 4.53
C TYR A 34 14.13 11.41 4.25
N TYR A 35 14.12 10.13 3.84
CA TYR A 35 15.34 9.36 3.60
C TYR A 35 15.81 9.33 2.14
N LYS A 36 15.09 9.93 1.17
CA LYS A 36 15.46 9.90 -0.26
C LYS A 36 16.80 10.59 -0.51
N MET A 37 17.13 11.61 0.28
CA MET A 37 18.44 12.29 0.24
C MET A 37 19.52 11.54 1.02
N ALA A 38 19.16 10.58 1.88
CA ALA A 38 20.11 9.74 2.56
C ALA A 38 20.47 8.53 1.66
N TYR A 39 21.74 8.14 1.63
CA TYR A 39 22.31 7.13 0.73
C TYR A 39 21.80 5.68 0.95
N ASN A 40 20.67 5.47 1.62
CA ASN A 40 20.21 4.17 2.09
C ASN A 40 18.96 3.64 1.33
N LEU A 41 19.01 3.70 -0.01
CA LEU A 41 17.93 3.28 -0.91
C LEU A 41 17.57 1.79 -0.79
N HIS A 42 18.55 0.94 -0.48
CA HIS A 42 18.32 -0.49 -0.26
C HIS A 42 17.39 -0.75 0.93
N THR A 43 17.55 0.00 2.02
CA THR A 43 16.67 -0.06 3.20
C THR A 43 15.23 0.33 2.87
N LEU A 44 15.04 1.29 1.96
CA LEU A 44 13.70 1.71 1.51
C LEU A 44 12.98 0.63 0.70
N SER A 45 13.72 -0.14 -0.10
CA SER A 45 13.15 -1.29 -0.83
C SER A 45 12.65 -2.38 0.12
N TYR A 46 13.42 -2.68 1.17
CA TYR A 46 13.00 -3.63 2.21
C TYR A 46 11.80 -3.11 3.01
N LEU A 47 11.80 -1.81 3.36
CA LEU A 47 10.68 -1.17 4.03
C LEU A 47 9.39 -1.27 3.20
N LYS A 48 9.46 -1.00 1.90
CA LYS A 48 8.32 -1.16 0.98
C LYS A 48 7.73 -2.56 1.09
N TYR A 49 8.57 -3.59 1.00
CA TYR A 49 8.15 -4.99 1.10
C TYR A 49 7.46 -5.27 2.45
N VAL A 50 8.06 -4.85 3.56
CA VAL A 50 7.51 -5.02 4.91
C VAL A 50 6.13 -4.37 5.04
N MET A 51 5.99 -3.12 4.56
CA MET A 51 4.74 -2.38 4.61
C MET A 51 3.67 -3.00 3.70
N GLU A 52 4.04 -3.43 2.50
CA GLU A 52 3.12 -4.11 1.58
C GLU A 52 2.54 -5.39 2.19
N VAL A 53 3.41 -6.25 2.74
CA VAL A 53 2.98 -7.51 3.37
C VAL A 53 2.09 -7.23 4.58
N SER A 54 2.42 -6.21 5.39
CA SER A 54 1.58 -5.79 6.51
C SER A 54 0.21 -5.31 6.04
N LEU A 55 0.15 -4.44 5.03
CA LEU A 55 -1.07 -3.93 4.42
C LEU A 55 -1.96 -5.06 3.92
N VAL A 56 -1.39 -5.99 3.15
CA VAL A 56 -2.14 -7.12 2.58
C VAL A 56 -2.68 -8.02 3.68
N LYS A 57 -1.91 -8.28 4.75
CA LYS A 57 -2.41 -9.04 5.91
C LYS A 57 -3.55 -8.32 6.62
N THR A 58 -3.47 -6.99 6.75
CA THR A 58 -4.55 -6.18 7.33
C THR A 58 -5.83 -6.27 6.50
N LEU A 59 -5.73 -6.12 5.18
CA LEU A 59 -6.88 -6.27 4.27
C LEU A 59 -7.43 -7.70 4.27
N ALA A 60 -6.56 -8.70 4.30
CA ALA A 60 -6.95 -10.11 4.38
C ALA A 60 -7.75 -10.41 5.66
N SER A 61 -7.30 -9.88 6.80
CA SER A 61 -8.01 -9.97 8.08
C SER A 61 -9.36 -9.25 8.02
N LYS A 62 -9.41 -8.01 7.52
CA LYS A 62 -10.65 -7.23 7.39
C LYS A 62 -11.71 -7.95 6.55
N TYR A 63 -11.33 -8.50 5.41
CA TYR A 63 -12.24 -9.20 4.50
C TYR A 63 -12.38 -10.70 4.79
N LYS A 64 -11.81 -11.20 5.90
CA LYS A 64 -11.81 -12.62 6.28
C LYS A 64 -11.39 -13.54 5.11
N THR A 65 -10.31 -13.18 4.44
CA THR A 65 -9.82 -13.84 3.23
C THR A 65 -8.32 -14.08 3.29
N THR A 66 -7.74 -14.66 2.23
CA THR A 66 -6.30 -14.93 2.17
C THR A 66 -5.54 -13.80 1.47
N CYS A 67 -4.25 -13.63 1.81
CA CYS A 67 -3.38 -12.64 1.17
C CYS A 67 -3.35 -12.79 -0.35
N ARG A 68 -3.35 -14.03 -0.86
CA ARG A 68 -3.39 -14.33 -2.30
C ARG A 68 -4.66 -13.77 -2.98
N LYS A 69 -5.82 -13.87 -2.32
CA LYS A 69 -7.08 -13.32 -2.83
C LYS A 69 -7.05 -11.79 -2.83
N ILE A 70 -6.43 -11.16 -1.82
CA ILE A 70 -6.21 -9.70 -1.78
C ILE A 70 -5.33 -9.24 -2.94
N TYR A 71 -4.17 -9.88 -3.14
CA TYR A 71 -3.28 -9.56 -4.27
C TYR A 71 -3.97 -9.71 -5.62
N ARG A 72 -4.81 -10.74 -5.79
CA ARG A 72 -5.57 -10.93 -7.03
C ARG A 72 -6.68 -9.89 -7.23
N LYS A 73 -7.34 -9.47 -6.14
CA LYS A 73 -8.50 -8.56 -6.20
C LYS A 73 -8.10 -7.10 -6.33
N PHE A 74 -7.04 -6.70 -5.64
CA PHE A 74 -6.62 -5.30 -5.51
C PHE A 74 -5.26 -5.03 -6.13
N GLY A 75 -4.57 -6.04 -6.65
CA GLY A 75 -3.35 -5.86 -7.43
C GLY A 75 -3.66 -5.16 -8.75
N ALA A 76 -2.94 -4.08 -9.02
CA ALA A 76 -3.02 -3.35 -10.29
C ALA A 76 -1.61 -3.01 -10.77
N MET A 77 -1.50 -2.66 -12.06
CA MET A 77 -0.31 -2.01 -12.60
C MET A 77 -0.62 -0.55 -12.83
N ILE A 78 0.21 0.33 -12.29
CA ILE A 78 0.12 1.78 -12.50
C ILE A 78 1.46 2.24 -13.08
N GLU A 79 1.40 3.22 -13.98
CA GLU A 79 2.57 3.97 -14.43
C GLU A 79 2.83 5.12 -13.47
N ASN A 80 4.07 5.17 -12.97
CA ASN A 80 4.52 6.28 -12.12
C ASN A 80 4.73 7.56 -12.93
N ASP A 81 4.98 8.67 -12.22
CA ASP A 81 5.36 9.96 -12.82
C ASP A 81 6.61 9.85 -13.74
N GLU A 82 7.46 8.84 -13.53
CA GLU A 82 8.66 8.54 -14.31
C GLU A 82 8.40 7.56 -15.49
N GLY A 83 7.15 7.15 -15.73
CA GLY A 83 6.78 6.20 -16.79
C GLY A 83 7.07 4.72 -16.47
N GLU A 84 7.62 4.41 -15.30
CA GLU A 84 7.86 3.03 -14.88
C GLU A 84 6.56 2.33 -14.46
N LYS A 85 6.31 1.14 -15.04
CA LYS A 85 5.19 0.27 -14.63
C LYS A 85 5.50 -0.41 -13.31
N ARG A 86 4.69 -0.14 -12.29
CA ARG A 86 4.81 -0.76 -10.97
C ARG A 86 3.57 -1.53 -10.58
N LYS A 87 3.78 -2.69 -9.95
CA LYS A 87 2.72 -3.43 -9.26
C LYS A 87 2.37 -2.69 -7.98
N VAL A 88 1.09 -2.46 -7.78
CA VAL A 88 0.54 -1.73 -6.64
C VAL A 88 -0.67 -2.45 -6.06
N ILE A 89 -1.00 -2.13 -4.82
CA ILE A 89 -2.30 -2.46 -4.23
C ILE A 89 -3.19 -1.23 -4.39
N GLN A 90 -4.22 -1.32 -5.23
CA GLN A 90 -5.13 -0.23 -5.56
C GLN A 90 -6.54 -0.51 -5.04
N ILE A 91 -7.16 0.52 -4.46
CA ILE A 91 -8.57 0.54 -4.09
C ILE A 91 -9.25 1.64 -4.88
N ARG A 92 -10.34 1.26 -5.56
CA ARG A 92 -11.28 2.17 -6.20
C ARG A 92 -12.61 2.10 -5.46
N VAL A 93 -13.11 3.26 -5.05
CA VAL A 93 -14.43 3.42 -4.43
C VAL A 93 -15.24 4.32 -5.35
N ASP A 94 -16.24 3.74 -6.01
CA ASP A 94 -17.16 4.50 -6.83
C ASP A 94 -18.07 5.34 -5.93
N ARG A 95 -18.34 6.58 -6.36
CA ARG A 95 -19.23 7.53 -5.69
C ARG A 95 -20.52 7.68 -6.51
N LEU A 96 -21.44 8.55 -6.07
CA LEU A 96 -22.61 8.96 -6.85
C LEU A 96 -22.23 9.22 -8.32
N PRO A 97 -23.15 8.96 -9.28
CA PRO A 97 -22.84 8.91 -10.71
C PRO A 97 -22.15 10.16 -11.29
N SER A 98 -22.32 11.34 -10.68
CA SER A 98 -21.66 12.58 -11.09
C SER A 98 -20.35 12.91 -10.36
N LYS A 99 -19.86 12.04 -9.47
CA LYS A 99 -18.65 12.29 -8.66
C LYS A 99 -17.50 11.38 -9.09
N ILE A 100 -16.32 11.97 -9.23
CA ILE A 100 -15.08 11.25 -9.56
C ILE A 100 -14.84 10.15 -8.51
N PRO A 101 -14.58 8.90 -8.89
CA PRO A 101 -14.32 7.80 -7.95
C PRO A 101 -13.11 8.13 -7.06
N LEU A 102 -13.13 7.71 -5.80
CA LEU A 102 -11.91 7.78 -4.99
C LEU A 102 -10.99 6.63 -5.39
N ILE A 103 -9.78 6.97 -5.81
CA ILE A 103 -8.74 5.99 -6.10
C ILE A 103 -7.59 6.24 -5.13
N THR A 104 -7.10 5.17 -4.52
CA THR A 104 -5.88 5.19 -3.71
C THR A 104 -5.06 3.95 -4.03
N HIS A 105 -3.75 4.03 -3.91
CA HIS A 105 -2.86 2.92 -4.16
C HIS A 105 -1.62 2.97 -3.28
N PHE A 106 -1.04 1.80 -3.02
CA PHE A 106 0.22 1.65 -2.31
C PHE A 106 1.29 1.04 -3.23
N GLY A 107 2.50 1.60 -3.19
CA GLY A 107 3.70 0.99 -3.80
C GLY A 107 4.22 1.64 -5.08
N ALA A 108 3.59 2.72 -5.54
CA ALA A 108 3.99 3.49 -6.71
C ALA A 108 5.22 4.40 -6.47
N VAL A 109 5.50 4.83 -5.23
CA VAL A 109 6.58 5.83 -4.99
C VAL A 109 7.92 5.38 -5.58
N SER A 110 8.52 6.22 -6.43
CA SER A 110 9.84 5.95 -7.01
C SER A 110 10.95 6.13 -5.98
N LEU A 111 11.93 5.25 -6.02
CA LEU A 111 13.14 5.28 -5.19
C LEU A 111 14.37 5.73 -5.97
N LYS A 112 14.22 6.03 -7.27
CA LYS A 112 15.26 6.62 -8.10
C LYS A 112 15.26 8.14 -7.95
#